data_AF-A0A1X0SAF1-F1
#
_entry.id   AF-A0A1X0SAF1-F1
#
_cell.length_a   1.000
_cell.length_b   1.000
_cell.length_c   1.000
_cell.angle_alpha   90.00
_cell.angle_beta   90.00
_cell.angle_gamma   90.00
#
_symmetry.space_group_name_H-M   'P 1'
#
loop_
_entity.id
_entity.type
_entity.pdbx_description
1 polymer ?
#
loop_
_entity_poly.entity_id
_entity_poly.type
_entity_poly.pdbx_seq_one_letter_code
_entity_poly.pdbx_strand_id
1 'polypeptide(L)'
;MPYHVYRRQRHGVGSTTKGFRRYGGKWKQCMHGMNVNVRITNENMTSQTCMYCFSKLVHSIHRKMINDKEIKKKVKGYFLCRNPDCVLMLNQKAVKPRDNLFAFAIGLSSLCSLLF
;
A
#
# COMPACT_ATOMS: atom_id res chain seq x y z
N MET A 1 15.47 -20.18 -6.80
CA MET A 1 16.11 -19.01 -7.43
C MET A 1 17.55 -18.94 -6.94
N PRO A 2 18.56 -19.06 -7.82
CA PRO A 2 19.94 -19.10 -7.38
C PRO A 2 20.42 -17.67 -7.07
N TYR A 3 20.88 -17.48 -5.84
CA TYR A 3 21.51 -16.24 -5.40
C TYR A 3 22.88 -16.14 -6.10
N HIS A 4 23.00 -15.30 -7.12
CA HIS A 4 24.30 -14.95 -7.67
C HIS A 4 25.14 -14.23 -6.61
N VAL A 5 26.15 -14.92 -6.10
CA VAL A 5 27.13 -14.39 -5.15
C VAL A 5 27.94 -13.31 -5.84
N TYR A 6 27.64 -12.04 -5.54
CA TYR A 6 28.39 -10.90 -6.04
C TYR A 6 29.84 -10.96 -5.56
N ARG A 7 30.77 -10.85 -6.51
CA ARG A 7 32.22 -10.77 -6.32
C ARG A 7 32.55 -9.74 -5.22
N ARG A 8 33.10 -10.20 -4.09
CA ARG A 8 33.42 -9.38 -2.90
C ARG A 8 34.55 -8.38 -3.22
N GLN A 9 34.23 -7.18 -3.69
CA GLN A 9 35.12 -6.03 -3.51
C GLN A 9 35.01 -5.58 -2.04
N ARG A 10 36.17 -5.26 -1.43
CA ARG A 10 36.45 -5.10 0.01
C ARG A 10 35.66 -3.97 0.74
N HIS A 11 34.33 -3.97 0.69
CA HIS A 11 33.49 -2.91 1.27
C HIS A 11 32.66 -3.35 2.48
N GLY A 12 32.73 -4.63 2.88
CA GLY A 12 31.97 -5.14 4.04
C GLY A 12 30.45 -5.02 3.90
N VAL A 13 29.93 -4.91 2.68
CA VAL A 13 28.49 -4.82 2.40
C VAL A 13 27.86 -6.19 2.63
N GLY A 14 26.79 -6.25 3.42
CA GLY A 14 26.16 -7.49 3.85
C GLY A 14 26.75 -8.11 5.13
N SER A 15 27.88 -7.61 5.64
CA SER A 15 28.36 -7.99 6.97
C SER A 15 27.67 -7.18 8.07
N THR A 16 27.73 -7.70 9.30
CA THR A 16 27.09 -7.09 10.46
C THR A 16 28.16 -6.40 11.31
N THR A 17 27.96 -5.13 11.69
CA THR A 17 28.79 -4.43 12.68
C THR A 17 27.90 -4.00 13.83
N LYS A 18 28.21 -4.44 15.05
CA LYS A 18 27.39 -4.18 16.25
C LYS A 18 25.90 -4.55 16.08
N GLY A 19 25.60 -5.68 15.43
CA GLY A 19 24.22 -6.12 15.18
C GLY A 19 23.51 -5.45 13.99
N PHE A 20 24.06 -4.37 13.43
CA PHE A 20 23.48 -3.70 12.27
C PHE A 20 24.11 -4.20 10.97
N ARG A 21 23.26 -4.63 10.02
CA ARG A 21 23.71 -5.04 8.69
C ARG A 21 24.17 -3.83 7.89
N ARG A 22 25.36 -3.90 7.34
CA ARG A 22 25.94 -2.84 6.51
C ARG A 22 25.28 -2.82 5.13
N TYR A 23 24.57 -1.75 4.84
CA TYR A 23 24.07 -1.40 3.51
C TYR A 23 24.88 -0.21 2.99
N GLY A 24 25.64 -0.41 1.91
CA GLY A 24 26.56 0.60 1.38
C GLY A 24 27.20 0.19 0.06
N GLY A 25 27.95 1.08 -0.58
CA GLY A 25 28.52 0.85 -1.92
C GLY A 25 27.45 0.88 -3.04
N LYS A 26 27.78 0.29 -4.20
CA LYS A 26 26.91 0.33 -5.39
C LYS A 26 25.62 -0.49 -5.27
N TRP A 27 25.33 -1.14 -4.14
CA TRP A 27 24.15 -2.02 -4.00
C TRP A 27 22.84 -1.35 -4.43
N LYS A 28 22.61 -0.11 -3.98
CA LYS A 28 21.40 0.66 -4.29
C LYS A 28 21.38 1.07 -5.77
N GLN A 29 22.54 1.44 -6.32
CA GLN A 29 22.69 1.75 -7.75
C GLN A 29 22.50 0.51 -8.64
N CYS A 30 22.95 -0.67 -8.21
CA CYS A 30 22.72 -1.92 -8.94
C CYS A 30 21.24 -2.31 -8.91
N MET A 31 20.56 -2.14 -7.77
CA MET A 31 19.11 -2.37 -7.68
C MET A 31 18.32 -1.38 -8.54
N HIS A 32 18.72 -0.11 -8.59
CA HIS A 32 18.08 0.91 -9.43
C HIS A 32 18.54 0.90 -10.90
N GLY A 33 19.66 0.25 -11.21
CA GLY A 33 20.18 0.09 -12.57
C GLY A 33 19.57 -1.09 -13.33
N MET A 34 18.73 -1.89 -12.65
CA MET A 34 17.90 -2.90 -13.31
C MET A 34 16.74 -2.20 -13.99
N ASN A 35 16.55 -2.47 -15.29
CA ASN A 35 15.36 -2.05 -16.01
C ASN A 35 14.14 -2.76 -15.40
N VAL A 36 13.22 -1.99 -14.84
CA VAL A 36 11.93 -2.48 -14.33
C VAL A 36 10.85 -2.01 -15.29
N ASN A 37 9.98 -2.92 -15.71
CA ASN A 37 8.83 -2.55 -16.51
C ASN A 37 7.86 -1.73 -15.66
N VAL A 38 7.58 -0.51 -16.11
CA VAL A 38 6.60 0.39 -15.49
C VAL A 38 5.37 0.43 -16.38
N ARG A 39 4.18 0.39 -15.77
CA ARG A 39 2.91 0.52 -16.48
C ARG A 39 2.07 1.63 -15.87
N ILE A 40 1.44 2.42 -16.73
CA ILE A 40 0.48 3.44 -16.34
C ILE A 40 -0.91 2.85 -16.51
N THR A 41 -1.73 2.93 -15.46
CA THR A 41 -3.13 2.50 -15.47
C THR A 41 -4.07 3.65 -15.19
N ASN A 42 -5.31 3.54 -15.66
CA ASN A 42 -6.36 4.48 -15.32
C ASN A 42 -6.59 4.51 -13.80
N GLU A 43 -6.57 5.71 -13.21
CA GLU A 43 -6.75 5.95 -11.79
C GLU A 43 -8.24 6.08 -11.38
N ASN A 44 -9.17 6.08 -12.34
CA ASN A 44 -10.56 6.40 -12.09
C ASN A 44 -11.16 5.56 -10.94
N MET A 45 -11.70 6.26 -9.93
CA MET A 45 -12.35 5.70 -8.74
C MET A 45 -11.52 4.71 -7.88
N THR A 46 -10.23 4.52 -8.14
CA THR A 46 -9.36 3.57 -7.42
C THR A 46 -9.26 3.85 -5.92
N SER A 47 -9.31 5.12 -5.51
CA SER A 47 -9.30 5.53 -4.09
C SER A 47 -10.69 5.58 -3.46
N GLN A 48 -11.75 5.35 -4.23
CA GLN A 48 -13.15 5.50 -3.79
C GLN A 48 -13.95 4.18 -3.89
N THR A 49 -13.31 3.08 -4.29
CA THR A 49 -13.98 1.80 -4.53
C THR A 49 -13.43 0.74 -3.59
N CYS A 50 -14.32 -0.03 -2.97
CA CYS A 50 -13.91 -1.15 -2.13
C CYS A 50 -13.41 -2.29 -3.01
N MET A 51 -12.17 -2.73 -2.79
CA MET A 51 -11.55 -3.79 -3.60
C MET A 51 -12.10 -5.20 -3.33
N TYR A 52 -13.02 -5.34 -2.36
CA TYR A 52 -13.60 -6.63 -1.97
C TYR A 52 -15.05 -6.79 -2.46
N CYS A 53 -15.83 -5.71 -2.49
CA CYS A 53 -17.24 -5.73 -2.88
C CYS A 53 -17.60 -4.73 -3.98
N PHE A 54 -16.61 -4.01 -4.52
CA PHE A 54 -16.73 -2.98 -5.56
C PHE A 54 -17.71 -1.83 -5.24
N SER A 55 -18.21 -1.75 -4.02
CA SER A 55 -19.08 -0.68 -3.57
C SER A 55 -18.29 0.60 -3.29
N LYS A 56 -18.94 1.75 -3.46
CA LYS A 56 -18.35 3.06 -3.17
C LYS A 56 -18.00 3.19 -1.68
N LEU A 57 -16.80 3.69 -1.42
CA LEU A 57 -16.30 3.98 -0.09
C LEU A 57 -16.70 5.37 0.36
N VAL A 58 -16.82 5.54 1.66
CA VAL A 58 -17.08 6.84 2.30
C VAL A 58 -15.91 7.25 3.16
N HIS A 59 -15.72 8.55 3.36
CA HIS A 59 -14.74 9.03 4.31
C HIS A 59 -15.07 8.56 5.72
N SER A 60 -14.04 8.14 6.46
CA SER A 60 -14.19 7.84 7.87
C SER A 60 -14.57 9.12 8.65
N ILE A 61 -15.53 8.99 9.57
CA ILE A 61 -16.03 10.09 10.41
C ILE A 61 -15.72 9.74 11.85
N HIS A 62 -14.93 10.59 12.51
CA HIS A 62 -14.72 10.54 13.94
C HIS A 62 -15.73 11.47 14.61
N ARG A 63 -16.47 10.93 15.58
CA ARG A 63 -17.42 11.68 16.41
C ARG A 63 -16.74 12.02 17.72
N LYS A 64 -16.73 13.29 18.12
CA LYS A 64 -16.20 13.74 19.41
C LYS A 64 -17.23 14.62 20.10
N MET A 65 -17.49 14.35 21.38
CA MET A 65 -18.27 15.25 22.23
C MET A 65 -17.35 16.35 22.77
N ILE A 66 -17.74 17.61 22.59
CA ILE A 66 -17.10 18.78 23.22
C ILE A 66 -18.22 19.66 23.75
N ASN A 67 -18.23 19.92 25.06
CA ASN A 67 -19.24 20.75 25.75
C ASN A 67 -20.68 20.35 25.36
N ASP A 68 -21.01 19.07 25.53
CA ASP A 68 -22.31 18.46 25.19
C ASP A 68 -22.78 18.59 23.73
N LYS A 69 -21.90 19.05 22.83
CA LYS A 69 -22.15 19.12 21.39
C LYS A 69 -21.38 18.01 20.66
N GLU A 70 -22.09 17.27 19.81
CA GLU A 70 -21.48 16.28 18.92
C GLU A 70 -20.79 16.99 17.75
N ILE A 71 -19.47 16.83 17.66
CA ILE A 71 -18.68 17.34 16.53
C ILE A 71 -18.25 16.16 15.66
N LYS A 72 -18.70 16.17 14.40
CA LYS A 72 -18.32 15.20 13.37
C LYS A 72 -17.12 15.72 12.60
N LYS A 73 -15.98 15.04 12.71
CA LYS A 73 -14.78 15.36 11.93
C LYS A 73 -14.48 14.25 10.94
N LYS A 74 -14.25 14.63 9.67
CA LYS A 74 -13.73 13.69 8.66
C LYS A 74 -12.30 13.32 9.03
N VAL A 75 -12.02 12.03 9.12
CA VAL A 75 -10.67 11.51 9.34
C VAL A 75 -9.96 11.45 7.99
N LYS A 76 -8.84 12.16 7.86
CA LYS A 76 -8.02 12.12 6.66
C LYS A 76 -7.29 10.77 6.58
N GLY A 77 -7.07 10.27 5.36
CA GLY A 77 -6.26 9.07 5.12
C GLY A 77 -6.96 7.74 5.32
N TYR A 78 -8.23 7.72 5.75
CA TYR A 78 -8.98 6.48 5.93
C TYR A 78 -10.34 6.53 5.22
N PHE A 79 -10.70 5.38 4.66
CA PHE A 79 -11.99 5.13 4.06
C PHE A 79 -12.71 3.99 4.78
N LEU A 80 -14.04 4.03 4.68
CA LEU A 80 -14.95 3.06 5.28
C LEU A 80 -15.82 2.43 4.19
N CYS A 81 -15.86 1.10 4.17
CA CYS A 81 -16.89 0.37 3.44
C CYS A 81 -18.18 0.32 4.26
N ARG A 82 -19.34 0.55 3.65
CA ARG A 82 -20.67 0.47 4.29
C ARG A 82 -21.55 -0.65 3.76
N ASN A 83 -21.07 -1.42 2.79
CA ASN A 83 -21.84 -2.53 2.25
C ASN A 83 -21.91 -3.66 3.29
N PRO A 84 -23.09 -3.99 3.84
CA PRO A 84 -23.24 -4.99 4.89
C PRO A 84 -22.75 -6.38 4.47
N ASP A 85 -22.85 -6.69 3.19
CA ASP A 85 -22.47 -7.99 2.62
C ASP A 85 -20.97 -8.07 2.29
N CYS A 86 -20.22 -6.98 2.50
CA CYS A 86 -18.79 -6.97 2.25
C CYS A 86 -18.04 -7.78 3.32
N VAL A 87 -17.12 -8.63 2.88
CA VAL A 87 -16.21 -9.39 3.77
C VAL A 87 -15.46 -8.49 4.78
N LEU A 88 -15.18 -7.23 4.43
CA LEU A 88 -14.58 -6.28 5.37
C LEU A 88 -15.54 -5.88 6.49
N MET A 89 -16.83 -5.70 6.20
CA MET A 89 -17.86 -5.40 7.20
C MET A 89 -18.10 -6.61 8.09
N LEU A 90 -18.27 -7.81 7.49
CA LEU A 90 -18.45 -9.07 8.23
C LEU A 90 -17.31 -9.35 9.22
N ASN A 91 -16.08 -8.99 8.86
CA ASN A 91 -14.89 -9.16 9.70
C ASN A 91 -14.55 -7.94 10.58
N GLN A 92 -15.43 -6.94 10.67
CA GLN A 92 -15.19 -5.70 11.45
C GLN A 92 -13.91 -4.93 11.05
N LYS A 93 -13.47 -5.09 9.79
CA LYS A 93 -12.26 -4.47 9.20
C LYS A 93 -12.63 -3.50 8.07
N ALA A 94 -13.81 -2.88 8.16
CA ALA A 94 -14.39 -2.02 7.14
C ALA A 94 -13.61 -0.71 6.91
N VAL A 95 -12.82 -0.28 7.90
CA VAL A 95 -11.96 0.90 7.79
C VAL A 95 -10.60 0.48 7.21
N LYS A 96 -10.18 1.15 6.14
CA LYS A 96 -8.88 0.92 5.50
C LYS A 96 -8.15 2.23 5.24
N PRO A 97 -6.81 2.25 5.34
CA PRO A 97 -6.03 3.39 4.91
C PRO A 97 -6.16 3.55 3.38
N ARG A 98 -6.31 4.81 2.95
CA ARG A 98 -6.50 5.20 1.55
C ARG A 98 -5.34 4.75 0.67
N ASP A 99 -4.12 4.95 1.13
CA ASP A 99 -2.93 4.77 0.28
C ASP A 99 -2.68 3.28 0.01
N ASN A 100 -2.87 2.41 1.00
CA ASN A 100 -2.76 0.96 0.79
C ASN A 100 -3.85 0.44 -0.14
N LEU A 101 -5.08 0.94 0.02
CA LEU A 101 -6.20 0.56 -0.84
C LEU A 101 -5.94 0.99 -2.29
N PHE A 102 -5.48 2.22 -2.48
CA PHE A 102 -5.14 2.79 -3.77
C PHE A 102 -4.01 2.01 -4.45
N ALA A 103 -2.93 1.72 -3.74
CA ALA A 103 -1.82 0.92 -4.25
C ALA A 103 -2.27 -0.48 -4.67
N PHE A 104 -3.14 -1.11 -3.88
CA PHE A 104 -3.73 -2.40 -4.23
C PHE A 104 -4.63 -2.33 -5.47
N ALA A 105 -5.44 -1.27 -5.60
CA ALA A 105 -6.30 -1.03 -6.75
C ALA A 105 -5.52 -0.86 -8.05
N ILE A 106 -4.46 -0.04 -8.03
CA ILE A 106 -3.56 0.14 -9.17
C ILE A 106 -2.87 -1.18 -9.54
N GLY A 107 -2.36 -1.91 -8.54
CA GLY A 107 -1.72 -3.21 -8.76
C GLY A 107 -2.65 -4.21 -9.42
N LEU A 108 -3.90 -4.29 -8.95
CA LEU A 108 -4.91 -5.18 -9.53
C LEU A 108 -5.28 -4.76 -10.96
N SER A 109 -5.52 -3.47 -11.20
CA SER A 109 -5.83 -2.94 -12.54
C SER A 109 -4.72 -3.21 -13.55
N SER A 110 -3.47 -3.02 -13.11
CA SER A 110 -2.27 -3.29 -13.92
C SER A 110 -2.14 -4.75 -14.27
N LEU A 111 -2.38 -5.63 -13.29
CA LEU A 111 -2.35 -7.08 -13.47
C LEU A 111 -3.46 -7.56 -14.41
N CYS A 112 -4.69 -7.08 -14.22
CA CYS A 112 -5.81 -7.43 -15.11
C CYS A 112 -5.52 -7.03 -16.56
N SER A 113 -4.98 -5.84 -16.78
CA SER A 113 -4.63 -5.36 -18.12
C SER A 113 -3.46 -6.13 -18.77
N LEU A 114 -2.71 -6.95 -17.99
CA LEU A 114 -1.64 -7.82 -18.52
C LEU A 114 -2.18 -9.20 -18.90
N LEU A 115 -3.18 -9.68 -18.17
CA LEU A 115 -3.74 -11.01 -18.33
C LEU A 115 -4.85 -11.05 -19.39
N PHE A 116 -5.54 -9.94 -19.60
CA PHE A 116 -6.65 -9.75 -20.53
C PHE A 116 -6.37 -8.58 -21.46
#